data_AF-Q39X73-F1
#
_entry.id   AF-Q39X73-F1
#
_cell.length_a   1.000
_cell.length_b   1.000
_cell.length_c   1.000
_cell.angle_alpha   90.00
_cell.angle_beta   90.00
_cell.angle_gamma   90.00
#
_symmetry.space_group_name_H-M   'P 1'
#
loop_
_entity.id
_entity.type
_entity.pdbx_description
1 polymer ?
#
loop_
_entity_poly.entity_id
_entity_poly.type
_entity_poly.pdbx_seq_one_letter_code
_entity_poly.pdbx_strand_id
1 'polypeptide(L)'
;MRKWLMFTMLLAMAALYSRQATAERKENHKDYASSSIAECSSCHKGEGVAPNHDSDWVRGHRLVAQKPGRNCNDCHDQAFCLDCHTGGGIDTSPSNQTFRRDYKPKSHRSDFLEIHPIKAMDNPQSCTRCHSEQKFCIECHERFRANDLQFQSHRRQFSDIQLSNVGPKHEGFSATQCQSCHPGGMLPTHKWSADHAVEARRNLQACQTCHSEGDVCMRCHSARTGLKVSPHPRNWDSVKGNYRDKSNGRSCVKCHDHF
;
A
#
# COMPACT_ATOMS: atom_id res chain seq x y z
N MET A 1 64.22 -22.33 -29.52
CA MET A 1 63.82 -23.03 -28.29
C MET A 1 63.80 -22.12 -27.05
N ARG A 2 64.90 -21.44 -26.68
CA ARG A 2 64.97 -20.60 -25.45
C ARG A 2 63.95 -19.44 -25.38
N LYS A 3 63.67 -18.76 -26.50
CA LYS A 3 62.66 -17.67 -26.55
C LYS A 3 61.21 -18.18 -26.37
N TRP A 4 60.92 -19.38 -26.83
CA TRP A 4 59.60 -20.00 -26.70
C TRP A 4 59.36 -20.46 -25.25
N LEU A 5 60.39 -21.02 -24.61
CA LEU A 5 60.40 -21.36 -23.18
C LEU A 5 60.19 -20.14 -22.27
N MET A 6 60.79 -18.99 -22.58
CA MET A 6 60.56 -17.77 -21.79
C MET A 6 59.13 -17.23 -21.97
N PHE A 7 58.58 -17.32 -23.18
CA PHE A 7 57.21 -16.86 -23.46
C PHE A 7 56.16 -17.75 -22.77
N THR A 8 56.34 -19.07 -22.78
CA THR A 8 55.47 -20.00 -22.06
C THR A 8 55.58 -19.82 -20.55
N MET A 9 56.78 -19.55 -20.02
CA MET A 9 56.97 -19.30 -18.59
C MET A 9 56.33 -17.98 -18.14
N LEU A 10 56.38 -16.93 -18.96
CA LEU A 10 55.69 -15.65 -18.71
C LEU A 10 54.17 -15.81 -18.75
N LEU A 11 53.63 -16.55 -19.72
CA LEU A 11 52.19 -16.86 -19.79
C LEU A 11 51.74 -17.71 -18.59
N ALA A 12 52.55 -18.70 -18.18
CA ALA A 12 52.26 -19.50 -16.99
C ALA A 12 52.30 -18.67 -15.70
N MET A 13 53.27 -17.76 -15.56
CA MET A 13 53.32 -16.82 -14.44
C MET A 13 52.12 -15.87 -14.43
N ALA A 14 51.72 -15.32 -15.58
CA ALA A 14 50.54 -14.46 -15.68
C ALA A 14 49.25 -15.23 -15.33
N ALA A 15 49.12 -16.48 -15.76
CA ALA A 15 48.00 -17.35 -15.40
C ALA A 15 47.99 -17.70 -13.90
N LEU A 16 49.16 -17.96 -13.30
CA LEU A 16 49.30 -18.20 -11.86
C LEU A 16 48.96 -16.96 -11.04
N TYR A 17 49.45 -15.78 -11.45
CA TYR A 17 49.10 -14.50 -10.83
C TYR A 17 47.60 -14.23 -10.92
N SER A 18 46.98 -14.48 -12.08
CA SER A 18 45.54 -14.32 -12.27
C SER A 18 44.74 -15.27 -11.38
N ARG A 19 45.20 -16.53 -11.23
CA ARG A 19 44.59 -17.52 -10.35
C ARG A 19 44.73 -17.14 -8.87
N GLN A 20 45.89 -16.69 -8.43
CA GLN A 20 46.11 -16.19 -7.06
C GLN A 20 45.23 -14.96 -6.77
N ALA A 21 45.17 -13.98 -7.68
CA ALA A 21 44.31 -12.80 -7.54
C ALA A 21 42.81 -13.14 -7.47
N THR A 22 42.36 -14.22 -8.12
CA THR A 22 40.97 -14.70 -7.99
C THR A 22 40.74 -15.57 -6.75
N ALA A 23 41.78 -16.19 -6.20
CA ALA A 23 41.69 -17.01 -4.99
C ALA A 23 41.62 -16.15 -3.71
N GLU A 24 42.32 -15.02 -3.68
CA GLU A 24 42.24 -14.02 -2.59
C GLU A 24 40.90 -13.26 -2.56
N ARG A 25 40.04 -13.42 -3.58
CA ARG A 25 38.76 -12.71 -3.71
C ARG A 25 37.52 -13.54 -3.34
N LYS A 26 37.69 -14.68 -2.65
CA LYS A 26 36.58 -15.50 -2.14
C LYS A 26 36.51 -15.47 -0.62
N GLU A 27 36.56 -14.28 -0.05
CA GLU A 27 36.14 -14.10 1.34
C GLU A 27 34.65 -14.44 1.47
N ASN A 28 34.32 -15.39 2.35
CA ASN A 28 32.93 -15.75 2.60
C ASN A 28 32.30 -14.67 3.48
N HIS A 29 31.42 -13.85 2.90
CA HIS A 29 30.80 -12.72 3.60
C HIS A 29 29.97 -13.14 4.82
N LYS A 30 29.62 -14.44 4.95
CA LYS A 30 28.98 -14.98 6.16
C LYS A 30 29.88 -14.88 7.39
N ASP A 31 31.18 -14.92 7.23
CA ASP A 31 32.15 -14.88 8.34
C ASP A 31 32.24 -13.47 8.95
N TYR A 32 31.70 -12.47 8.25
CA TYR A 32 31.68 -11.06 8.63
C TYR A 32 30.28 -10.59 9.05
N ALA A 33 29.32 -11.51 9.22
CA ALA A 33 27.93 -11.17 9.53
C ALA A 33 27.76 -10.40 10.85
N SER A 34 28.69 -10.56 11.79
CA SER A 34 28.71 -9.86 13.09
C SER A 34 29.73 -8.72 13.16
N SER A 35 30.42 -8.40 12.05
CA SER A 35 31.42 -7.33 12.02
C SER A 35 30.78 -5.94 12.12
N SER A 36 31.54 -5.00 12.65
CA SER A 36 31.14 -3.60 12.70
C SER A 36 31.22 -2.94 11.32
N ILE A 37 30.36 -1.95 11.07
CA ILE A 37 30.33 -1.18 9.82
C ILE A 37 31.70 -0.54 9.49
N ALA A 38 32.48 -0.19 10.52
CA ALA A 38 33.82 0.36 10.36
C ALA A 38 34.79 -0.66 9.73
N GLU A 39 34.68 -1.94 10.11
CA GLU A 39 35.47 -3.02 9.54
C GLU A 39 35.06 -3.29 8.09
N CYS A 40 33.77 -3.28 7.78
CA CYS A 40 33.27 -3.39 6.41
C CYS A 40 33.80 -2.25 5.52
N SER A 41 33.84 -1.03 6.05
CA SER A 41 34.29 0.17 5.34
C SER A 41 35.78 0.13 4.99
N SER A 42 36.58 -0.69 5.67
CA SER A 42 37.99 -0.87 5.38
C SER A 42 38.23 -1.63 4.06
N CYS A 43 37.38 -2.62 3.77
CA CYS A 43 37.42 -3.41 2.54
C CYS A 43 36.60 -2.79 1.40
N HIS A 44 35.43 -2.19 1.70
CA HIS A 44 34.52 -1.62 0.69
C HIS A 44 34.76 -0.13 0.39
N LYS A 45 35.94 0.39 0.74
CA LYS A 45 36.29 1.81 0.56
C LYS A 45 36.26 2.19 -0.92
N GLY A 46 35.26 2.98 -1.33
CA GLY A 46 35.12 3.45 -2.71
C GLY A 46 34.21 2.60 -3.61
N GLU A 47 33.61 1.53 -3.09
CA GLU A 47 32.63 0.71 -3.84
C GLU A 47 31.23 1.35 -3.89
N GLY A 48 31.08 2.54 -3.29
CA GLY A 48 29.84 3.29 -3.23
C GLY A 48 28.81 2.71 -2.26
N VAL A 49 29.14 1.66 -1.52
CA VAL A 49 28.39 1.23 -0.33
C VAL A 49 28.36 2.42 0.62
N ALA A 50 27.18 3.00 0.83
CA ALA A 50 27.00 4.09 1.78
C ALA A 50 26.62 3.46 3.13
N PRO A 51 27.51 3.44 4.13
CA PRO A 51 27.19 2.93 5.45
C PRO A 51 26.30 3.95 6.19
N ASN A 52 25.00 3.95 5.89
CA ASN A 52 24.03 4.88 6.47
C ASN A 52 23.06 4.14 7.41
N HIS A 53 23.57 3.77 8.59
CA HIS A 53 22.80 3.15 9.68
C HIS A 53 22.39 4.18 10.74
N ASP A 54 22.26 5.45 10.35
CA ASP A 54 21.84 6.51 11.27
C ASP A 54 20.35 6.38 11.64
N SER A 55 19.94 7.10 12.68
CA SER A 55 18.56 7.14 13.15
C SER A 55 17.56 7.67 12.12
N ASP A 56 18.05 8.29 11.03
CA ASP A 56 17.27 8.85 9.94
C ASP A 56 17.15 7.93 8.72
N TRP A 57 17.67 6.70 8.82
CA TRP A 57 17.60 5.67 7.78
C TRP A 57 16.20 5.52 7.18
N VAL A 58 15.14 5.53 7.99
CA VAL A 58 13.76 5.39 7.51
C VAL A 58 13.37 6.49 6.50
N ARG A 59 13.89 7.72 6.64
CA ARG A 59 13.62 8.84 5.72
C ARG A 59 14.60 8.86 4.54
N GLY A 60 15.87 8.55 4.79
CA GLY A 60 16.96 8.66 3.82
C GLY A 60 17.11 7.46 2.89
N HIS A 61 16.72 6.24 3.31
CA HIS A 61 17.04 5.01 2.58
C HIS A 61 16.44 4.96 1.18
N ARG A 62 15.33 5.66 0.91
CA ARG A 62 14.74 5.74 -0.43
C ARG A 62 15.71 6.33 -1.47
N LEU A 63 16.53 7.31 -1.08
CA LEU A 63 17.42 8.02 -2.00
C LEU A 63 18.62 7.17 -2.40
N VAL A 64 19.04 6.27 -1.51
CA VAL A 64 20.10 5.30 -1.80
C VAL A 64 19.53 4.06 -2.50
N ALA A 65 18.34 3.59 -2.13
CA ALA A 65 17.67 2.46 -2.79
C ALA A 65 17.25 2.75 -4.24
N GLN A 66 17.03 4.02 -4.61
CA GLN A 66 16.72 4.43 -5.98
C GLN A 66 17.95 4.50 -6.90
N LYS A 67 19.17 4.52 -6.36
CA LYS A 67 20.38 4.66 -7.17
C LYS A 67 20.82 3.29 -7.72
N PRO A 68 21.11 3.17 -9.03
CA PRO A 68 21.64 1.95 -9.61
C PRO A 68 23.03 1.60 -9.03
N GLY A 69 23.31 0.30 -8.86
CA GLY A 69 24.61 -0.18 -8.35
C GLY A 69 24.73 -0.23 -6.83
N ARG A 70 23.62 -0.26 -6.09
CA ARG A 70 23.62 -0.54 -4.64
C ARG A 70 23.26 -1.99 -4.38
N ASN A 71 24.04 -2.61 -3.50
CA ASN A 71 24.12 -4.03 -3.27
C ASN A 71 23.64 -4.36 -1.86
N CYS A 72 22.44 -3.91 -1.51
CA CYS A 72 21.86 -4.09 -0.17
C CYS A 72 21.82 -5.57 0.24
N ASN A 73 21.60 -6.45 -0.75
CA ASN A 73 21.53 -7.90 -0.57
C ASN A 73 22.89 -8.55 -0.28
N ASP A 74 23.99 -7.81 -0.41
CA ASP A 74 25.32 -8.30 -0.06
C ASP A 74 25.52 -8.29 1.47
N CYS A 75 24.68 -7.55 2.21
CA CYS A 75 24.73 -7.45 3.67
C CYS A 75 23.40 -7.77 4.37
N HIS A 76 22.26 -7.52 3.72
CA HIS A 76 20.93 -7.67 4.31
C HIS A 76 20.12 -8.76 3.61
N ASP A 77 19.49 -9.62 4.40
CA ASP A 77 18.54 -10.59 3.89
C ASP A 77 17.24 -9.93 3.41
N GLN A 78 16.54 -10.60 2.49
CA GLN A 78 15.24 -10.13 1.98
C GLN A 78 14.22 -9.85 3.11
N ALA A 79 14.33 -10.56 4.23
CA ALA A 79 13.51 -10.36 5.42
C ALA A 79 13.66 -8.94 6.02
N PHE A 80 14.85 -8.33 5.95
CA PHE A 80 15.09 -6.96 6.43
C PHE A 80 14.23 -5.94 5.66
N CYS A 81 14.14 -6.08 4.35
CA CYS A 81 13.25 -5.27 3.54
C CYS A 81 11.79 -5.54 3.93
N LEU A 82 11.44 -6.82 4.10
CA LEU A 82 10.08 -7.23 4.40
C LEU A 82 9.62 -6.85 5.81
N ASP A 83 10.50 -6.60 6.78
CA ASP A 83 10.11 -6.17 8.13
C ASP A 83 9.23 -4.92 8.10
N CYS A 84 9.62 -3.94 7.28
CA CYS A 84 8.82 -2.75 6.98
C CYS A 84 7.94 -2.89 5.72
N HIS A 85 8.33 -3.76 4.78
CA HIS A 85 7.57 -4.05 3.54
C HIS A 85 6.74 -5.35 3.64
N THR A 86 6.18 -5.66 4.81
CA THR A 86 5.45 -6.91 5.08
C THR A 86 4.09 -6.84 4.36
N GLY A 87 3.74 -7.89 3.61
CA GLY A 87 2.43 -7.99 2.95
C GLY A 87 2.24 -7.16 1.68
N GLY A 88 3.34 -6.81 0.97
CA GLY A 88 3.21 -6.24 -0.37
C GLY A 88 2.39 -4.95 -0.41
N GLY A 89 2.55 -4.09 0.61
CA GLY A 89 1.92 -2.75 0.70
C GLY A 89 2.39 -1.76 -0.37
N ILE A 90 2.85 -2.24 -1.52
CA ILE A 90 3.24 -1.50 -2.72
C ILE A 90 2.98 -2.42 -3.93
N ASP A 91 1.75 -2.41 -4.43
CA ASP A 91 1.34 -2.91 -5.76
C ASP A 91 1.77 -4.36 -6.11
N THR A 92 1.04 -5.36 -5.59
CA THR A 92 1.18 -6.76 -6.00
C THR A 92 0.55 -7.02 -7.37
N SER A 93 1.16 -6.51 -8.43
CA SER A 93 1.10 -7.19 -9.73
C SER A 93 2.53 -7.53 -10.17
N PRO A 94 2.96 -8.80 -10.01
CA PRO A 94 4.27 -9.28 -10.46
C PRO A 94 4.52 -9.13 -11.98
N SER A 95 3.53 -8.68 -12.75
CA SER A 95 3.64 -8.45 -14.19
C SER A 95 4.26 -7.09 -14.56
N ASN A 96 4.29 -6.11 -13.65
CA ASN A 96 4.76 -4.76 -13.99
C ASN A 96 6.16 -4.49 -13.42
N GLN A 97 7.17 -4.70 -14.26
CA GLN A 97 8.57 -4.41 -13.96
C GLN A 97 8.77 -2.92 -13.67
N THR A 98 9.04 -2.55 -12.42
CA THR A 98 9.33 -1.17 -11.98
C THR A 98 10.77 -0.72 -12.25
N PHE A 99 11.51 -1.40 -13.13
CA PHE A 99 12.93 -1.14 -13.41
C PHE A 99 13.18 -0.40 -14.75
N ARG A 100 12.16 0.09 -15.44
CA ARG A 100 12.32 0.77 -16.74
C ARG A 100 11.66 2.15 -16.81
N ARG A 101 11.87 2.81 -17.94
CA ARG A 101 11.40 4.14 -18.39
C ARG A 101 9.91 4.45 -18.07
N ASP A 102 9.11 3.43 -17.80
CA ASP A 102 7.70 3.52 -17.43
C ASP A 102 7.49 3.44 -15.90
N TYR A 103 8.27 4.22 -15.14
CA TYR A 103 8.09 4.36 -13.70
C TYR A 103 6.70 4.91 -13.40
N LYS A 104 5.85 4.07 -12.81
CA LYS A 104 4.51 4.44 -12.32
C LYS A 104 4.67 4.92 -10.86
N PRO A 105 4.54 6.23 -10.55
CA PRO A 105 4.72 6.72 -9.19
C PRO A 105 3.73 6.05 -8.23
N LYS A 106 3.98 6.06 -6.92
CA LYS A 106 3.05 5.50 -5.92
C LYS A 106 1.62 6.07 -6.01
N SER A 107 1.48 7.27 -6.59
CA SER A 107 0.18 7.86 -6.93
C SER A 107 -0.55 7.18 -8.08
N HIS A 108 -0.01 6.12 -8.68
CA HIS A 108 -0.56 5.42 -9.83
C HIS A 108 -0.63 3.92 -9.57
N ARG A 109 -0.77 3.52 -8.30
CA ARG A 109 -1.05 2.13 -7.89
C ARG A 109 -2.32 1.56 -8.55
N SER A 110 -2.46 0.24 -8.58
CA SER A 110 -3.63 -0.46 -9.17
C SER A 110 -4.99 -0.01 -8.62
N ASP A 111 -5.03 0.47 -7.37
CA ASP A 111 -6.20 1.04 -6.69
C ASP A 111 -6.20 2.58 -6.71
N PHE A 112 -5.50 3.22 -7.64
CA PHE A 112 -5.47 4.69 -7.70
C PHE A 112 -6.87 5.31 -7.79
N LEU A 113 -7.79 4.72 -8.56
CA LEU A 113 -9.18 5.22 -8.67
C LEU A 113 -9.89 5.24 -7.30
N GLU A 114 -9.50 4.37 -6.35
CA GLU A 114 -10.05 4.34 -5.00
C GLU A 114 -9.60 5.51 -4.13
N ILE A 115 -8.34 5.93 -4.28
CA ILE A 115 -7.72 7.00 -3.48
C ILE A 115 -7.67 8.34 -4.22
N HIS A 116 -7.96 8.34 -5.53
CA HIS A 116 -7.89 9.49 -6.41
C HIS A 116 -8.75 10.65 -5.90
N PRO A 117 -10.01 10.47 -5.48
CA PRO A 117 -10.83 11.57 -4.96
C PRO A 117 -10.19 12.25 -3.75
N ILE A 118 -9.63 11.46 -2.82
CA ILE A 118 -8.92 11.98 -1.64
C ILE A 118 -7.72 12.81 -2.08
N LYS A 119 -6.88 12.29 -3.00
CA LYS A 119 -5.68 12.97 -3.45
C LYS A 119 -5.95 14.19 -4.32
N ALA A 120 -7.00 14.14 -5.14
CA ALA A 120 -7.45 15.24 -5.97
C ALA A 120 -8.05 16.38 -5.14
N MET A 121 -8.77 16.06 -4.05
CA MET A 121 -9.27 17.09 -3.12
C MET A 121 -8.18 17.65 -2.20
N ASP A 122 -7.26 16.81 -1.74
CA ASP A 122 -6.18 17.20 -0.83
C ASP A 122 -5.19 18.18 -1.49
N ASN A 123 -4.62 17.79 -2.65
CA ASN A 123 -3.69 18.64 -3.37
C ASN A 123 -3.66 18.31 -4.87
N PRO A 124 -4.55 18.90 -5.68
CA PRO A 124 -4.58 18.65 -7.12
C PRO A 124 -3.28 19.09 -7.81
N GLN A 125 -2.59 20.10 -7.27
CA GLN A 125 -1.33 20.63 -7.80
C GLN A 125 -0.15 19.65 -7.71
N SER A 126 -0.28 18.57 -6.93
CA SER A 126 0.72 17.51 -6.91
C SER A 126 0.79 16.71 -8.21
N CYS A 127 -0.33 16.61 -8.94
CA CYS A 127 -0.45 15.88 -10.20
C CYS A 127 0.25 16.61 -11.36
N THR A 128 0.26 17.93 -11.25
CA THR A 128 0.50 18.89 -12.33
C THR A 128 1.98 19.15 -12.56
N ARG A 129 2.76 18.76 -11.56
CA ARG A 129 4.21 18.58 -11.63
C ARG A 129 4.65 17.62 -12.74
N CYS A 130 3.79 16.67 -13.12
CA CYS A 130 4.08 15.70 -14.17
C CYS A 130 3.01 15.64 -15.27
N HIS A 131 1.74 15.95 -14.97
CA HIS A 131 0.61 15.88 -15.90
C HIS A 131 0.14 17.28 -16.32
N SER A 132 0.16 17.56 -17.63
CA SER A 132 -0.37 18.81 -18.20
C SER A 132 -1.91 18.84 -18.05
N GLU A 133 -2.40 19.66 -17.12
CA GLU A 133 -3.59 19.38 -16.31
C GLU A 133 -4.93 19.21 -17.02
N GLN A 134 -5.24 20.00 -18.03
CA GLN A 134 -6.66 20.24 -18.33
C GLN A 134 -7.29 19.12 -19.16
N LYS A 135 -6.61 18.65 -20.20
CA LYS A 135 -7.18 17.69 -21.14
C LYS A 135 -7.38 16.32 -20.50
N PHE A 136 -6.41 15.84 -19.73
CA PHE A 136 -6.50 14.53 -19.08
C PHE A 136 -7.63 14.44 -18.04
N CYS A 137 -7.79 15.46 -17.20
CA CYS A 137 -8.87 15.47 -16.20
C CYS A 137 -10.23 15.46 -16.89
N ILE A 138 -10.42 16.32 -17.89
CA ILE A 138 -11.67 16.45 -18.62
C ILE A 138 -11.99 15.17 -19.38
N GLU A 139 -11.07 14.64 -20.19
CA GLU A 139 -11.30 13.42 -20.96
C GLU A 139 -11.65 12.22 -20.07
N CYS A 140 -11.02 12.12 -18.90
CA CYS A 140 -11.32 11.05 -17.98
C CYS A 140 -12.67 11.25 -17.29
N HIS A 141 -13.00 12.47 -16.85
CA HIS A 141 -14.27 12.74 -16.18
C HIS A 141 -15.48 12.82 -17.15
N GLU A 142 -15.25 13.12 -18.43
CA GLU A 142 -16.28 13.07 -19.49
C GLU A 142 -16.67 11.63 -19.84
N ARG A 143 -15.70 10.71 -19.90
CA ARG A 143 -15.98 9.29 -20.13
C ARG A 143 -16.47 8.58 -18.87
N PHE A 144 -16.14 9.08 -17.68
CA PHE A 144 -16.43 8.42 -16.43
C PHE A 144 -17.91 8.52 -16.07
N ARG A 145 -18.58 7.38 -15.97
CA ARG A 145 -19.99 7.27 -15.57
C ARG A 145 -20.08 6.88 -14.10
N ALA A 146 -21.21 7.19 -13.46
CA ALA A 146 -21.47 6.75 -12.08
C ALA A 146 -21.37 5.22 -11.90
N ASN A 147 -21.64 4.44 -12.96
CA ASN A 147 -21.51 2.99 -12.95
C ASN A 147 -20.05 2.50 -13.01
N ASP A 148 -19.10 3.38 -13.34
CA ASP A 148 -17.67 3.10 -13.38
C ASP A 148 -17.00 3.33 -12.02
N LEU A 149 -17.76 3.78 -11.01
CA LEU A 149 -17.30 3.82 -9.63
C LEU A 149 -16.89 2.41 -9.21
N GLN A 150 -15.60 2.26 -8.86
CA GLN A 150 -14.93 1.00 -8.56
C GLN A 150 -15.65 0.19 -7.47
N PHE A 151 -16.40 0.88 -6.62
CA PHE A 151 -16.97 0.36 -5.41
C PHE A 151 -18.45 0.01 -5.50
N GLN A 152 -18.80 -1.15 -4.94
CA GLN A 152 -20.19 -1.63 -4.86
C GLN A 152 -21.06 -0.67 -4.04
N SER A 153 -20.50 -0.10 -2.97
CA SER A 153 -21.20 0.83 -2.08
C SER A 153 -21.62 2.13 -2.78
N HIS A 154 -20.89 2.56 -3.80
CA HIS A 154 -21.17 3.77 -4.57
C HIS A 154 -22.14 3.56 -5.74
N ARG A 155 -22.34 2.32 -6.19
CA ARG A 155 -23.24 1.97 -7.30
C ARG A 155 -24.69 1.68 -6.85
N ARG A 156 -25.14 2.29 -5.75
CA ARG A 156 -26.48 2.12 -5.15
C ARG A 156 -26.89 0.66 -4.91
N GLN A 157 -25.92 -0.26 -4.76
CA GLN A 157 -26.24 -1.69 -4.82
C GLN A 157 -27.22 -2.16 -3.74
N PHE A 158 -27.21 -1.59 -2.52
CA PHE A 158 -28.23 -1.99 -1.55
C PHE A 158 -29.64 -1.70 -2.08
N SER A 159 -29.87 -0.47 -2.57
CA SER A 159 -31.16 -0.05 -3.16
C SER A 159 -31.50 -0.84 -4.43
N ASP A 160 -30.52 -1.28 -5.20
CA ASP A 160 -30.73 -2.04 -6.44
C ASP A 160 -30.88 -3.56 -6.25
N ILE A 161 -30.65 -4.10 -5.04
CA ILE A 161 -30.92 -5.51 -4.74
C ILE A 161 -32.42 -5.75 -4.82
N GLN A 162 -32.84 -6.79 -5.54
CA GLN A 162 -34.22 -7.24 -5.56
C GLN A 162 -34.52 -8.09 -4.33
N LEU A 163 -35.72 -7.99 -3.76
CA LEU A 163 -36.17 -8.87 -2.66
C LEU A 163 -36.17 -10.36 -3.07
N SER A 164 -36.43 -10.65 -4.34
CA SER A 164 -36.43 -11.98 -4.94
C SER A 164 -36.35 -11.86 -6.46
N ASN A 165 -36.33 -12.98 -7.20
CA ASN A 165 -36.27 -12.99 -8.68
C ASN A 165 -37.44 -12.27 -9.38
N VAL A 166 -38.48 -11.86 -8.64
CA VAL A 166 -39.68 -11.17 -9.16
C VAL A 166 -40.11 -10.00 -8.25
N GLY A 167 -39.31 -9.70 -7.21
CA GLY A 167 -39.67 -8.74 -6.17
C GLY A 167 -39.20 -7.32 -6.48
N PRO A 168 -39.80 -6.31 -5.81
CA PRO A 168 -39.33 -4.94 -5.92
C PRO A 168 -37.89 -4.81 -5.43
N LYS A 169 -37.21 -3.78 -5.92
CA LYS A 169 -35.91 -3.35 -5.45
C LYS A 169 -36.00 -2.78 -4.03
N HIS A 170 -34.92 -2.88 -3.28
CA HIS A 170 -34.83 -2.30 -1.93
C HIS A 170 -34.91 -0.76 -1.91
N GLU A 171 -34.79 -0.08 -3.07
CA GLU A 171 -35.00 1.37 -3.21
C GLU A 171 -36.40 1.84 -2.74
N GLY A 172 -37.40 0.97 -2.82
CA GLY A 172 -38.77 1.27 -2.40
C GLY A 172 -39.01 1.17 -0.89
N PHE A 173 -37.99 0.81 -0.10
CA PHE A 173 -38.13 0.53 1.33
C PHE A 173 -37.27 1.48 2.17
N SER A 174 -37.79 1.81 3.35
CA SER A 174 -37.11 2.65 4.33
C SER A 174 -36.37 1.82 5.39
N ALA A 175 -35.38 2.44 6.04
CA ALA A 175 -34.56 1.76 7.05
C ALA A 175 -35.38 1.19 8.24
N THR A 176 -36.56 1.72 8.52
CA THR A 176 -37.43 1.23 9.60
C THR A 176 -38.09 -0.11 9.28
N GLN A 177 -38.19 -0.47 8.00
CA GLN A 177 -38.84 -1.70 7.53
C GLN A 177 -37.87 -2.88 7.42
N CYS A 178 -36.56 -2.67 7.64
CA CYS A 178 -35.59 -3.75 7.45
C CYS A 178 -35.80 -4.89 8.45
N GLN A 179 -36.14 -4.58 9.71
CA GLN A 179 -36.30 -5.59 10.76
C GLN A 179 -37.53 -6.48 10.56
N SER A 180 -38.57 -6.01 9.85
CA SER A 180 -39.75 -6.84 9.57
C SER A 180 -39.43 -7.98 8.61
N CYS A 181 -38.49 -7.77 7.68
CA CYS A 181 -38.06 -8.79 6.72
C CYS A 181 -36.77 -9.49 7.13
N HIS A 182 -35.93 -8.85 7.96
CA HIS A 182 -34.67 -9.38 8.47
C HIS A 182 -34.65 -9.45 10.01
N PRO A 183 -35.47 -10.32 10.62
CA PRO A 183 -35.57 -10.42 12.08
C PRO A 183 -34.28 -10.90 12.76
N GLY A 184 -33.41 -11.63 12.03
CA GLY A 184 -32.07 -12.03 12.48
C GLY A 184 -30.95 -11.04 12.13
N GLY A 185 -31.30 -9.89 11.57
CA GLY A 185 -30.35 -8.92 11.05
C GLY A 185 -29.93 -9.17 9.60
N MET A 186 -29.46 -8.12 8.95
CA MET A 186 -28.96 -8.10 7.56
C MET A 186 -27.52 -8.62 7.42
N LEU A 187 -26.86 -8.93 8.55
CA LEU A 187 -25.47 -9.37 8.62
C LEU A 187 -25.42 -10.80 9.18
N PRO A 188 -24.72 -11.76 8.54
CA PRO A 188 -23.85 -11.66 7.37
C PRO A 188 -24.49 -12.27 6.09
N THR A 189 -25.80 -12.23 5.96
CA THR A 189 -26.55 -13.07 5.00
C THR A 189 -26.43 -12.65 3.53
N HIS A 190 -26.01 -11.41 3.23
CA HIS A 190 -25.89 -10.90 1.86
C HIS A 190 -24.44 -10.65 1.42
N LYS A 191 -24.13 -11.00 0.16
CA LYS A 191 -22.84 -10.71 -0.49
C LYS A 191 -22.47 -9.22 -0.42
N TRP A 192 -23.44 -8.33 -0.64
CA TRP A 192 -23.24 -6.89 -0.51
C TRP A 192 -22.71 -6.53 0.88
N SER A 193 -23.27 -7.09 1.95
CA SER A 193 -22.85 -6.79 3.32
C SER A 193 -21.38 -7.18 3.58
N ALA A 194 -20.92 -8.30 3.01
CA ALA A 194 -19.53 -8.74 3.12
C ALA A 194 -18.59 -7.84 2.30
N ASP A 195 -18.93 -7.59 1.03
CA ASP A 195 -18.13 -6.78 0.12
C ASP A 195 -18.04 -5.32 0.61
N HIS A 196 -19.16 -4.71 1.03
CA HIS A 196 -19.22 -3.39 1.65
C HIS A 196 -18.34 -3.29 2.90
N ALA A 197 -18.37 -4.30 3.77
CA ALA A 197 -17.57 -4.29 4.98
C ALA A 197 -16.06 -4.43 4.69
N VAL A 198 -15.67 -5.10 3.60
CA VAL A 198 -14.27 -5.13 3.15
C VAL A 198 -13.88 -3.77 2.57
N GLU A 199 -14.73 -3.18 1.74
CA GLU A 199 -14.53 -1.86 1.15
C GLU A 199 -14.35 -0.77 2.23
N ALA A 200 -15.29 -0.68 3.17
CA ALA A 200 -15.24 0.29 4.26
C ALA A 200 -13.96 0.13 5.09
N ARG A 201 -13.56 -1.11 5.43
CA ARG A 201 -12.33 -1.34 6.21
C ARG A 201 -11.06 -0.93 5.47
N ARG A 202 -11.04 -1.02 4.14
CA ARG A 202 -9.89 -0.60 3.35
C ARG A 202 -9.74 0.92 3.32
N ASN A 203 -10.83 1.66 3.15
CA ASN A 203 -10.76 3.11 3.01
C ASN A 203 -12.07 3.85 3.34
N LEU A 204 -12.47 3.86 4.62
CA LEU A 204 -13.62 4.66 5.11
C LEU A 204 -13.53 6.15 4.74
N GLN A 205 -12.31 6.70 4.70
CA GLN A 205 -12.09 8.12 4.46
C GLN A 205 -12.40 8.53 3.02
N ALA A 206 -12.29 7.61 2.06
CA ALA A 206 -12.74 7.86 0.68
C ALA A 206 -14.24 8.16 0.63
N CYS A 207 -15.06 7.43 1.39
CA CYS A 207 -16.50 7.65 1.43
C CYS A 207 -16.83 9.02 2.06
N GLN A 208 -16.13 9.36 3.16
CA GLN A 208 -16.32 10.62 3.88
C GLN A 208 -15.84 11.86 3.12
N THR A 209 -15.11 11.66 2.02
CA THR A 209 -14.68 12.75 1.14
C THR A 209 -15.88 13.47 0.51
N CYS A 210 -16.93 12.72 0.15
CA CYS A 210 -18.21 13.29 -0.32
C CYS A 210 -19.31 13.23 0.75
N HIS A 211 -19.28 12.22 1.63
CA HIS A 211 -20.23 12.05 2.73
C HIS A 211 -19.61 12.46 4.07
N SER A 212 -19.21 13.73 4.19
CA SER A 212 -18.46 14.24 5.35
C SER A 212 -19.13 13.96 6.69
N GLU A 213 -20.46 13.98 6.71
CA GLU A 213 -21.21 13.76 7.93
C GLU A 213 -21.34 12.29 8.33
N GLY A 214 -21.09 11.35 7.41
CA GLY A 214 -21.30 9.93 7.63
C GLY A 214 -22.76 9.53 7.77
N ASP A 215 -23.68 10.40 7.34
CA ASP A 215 -25.13 10.20 7.35
C ASP A 215 -25.54 8.90 6.63
N VAL A 216 -24.88 8.59 5.52
CA VAL A 216 -25.07 7.34 4.76
C VAL A 216 -24.68 6.10 5.58
N CYS A 217 -23.64 6.19 6.39
CA CYS A 217 -23.20 5.12 7.28
C CYS A 217 -24.21 4.94 8.42
N MET A 218 -24.69 6.05 9.00
CA MET A 218 -25.57 6.09 10.17
C MET A 218 -27.01 5.59 9.89
N ARG A 219 -27.38 5.36 8.63
CA ARG A 219 -28.61 4.63 8.28
C ARG A 219 -28.59 3.19 8.79
N CYS A 220 -27.42 2.59 8.85
CA CYS A 220 -27.23 1.23 9.33
C CYS A 220 -26.37 1.18 10.60
N HIS A 221 -25.25 1.90 10.60
CA HIS A 221 -24.23 1.90 11.65
C HIS A 221 -24.32 3.10 12.58
N SER A 222 -24.99 2.96 13.73
CA SER A 222 -25.10 4.01 14.74
C SER A 222 -25.50 3.39 16.08
N ALA A 223 -25.23 4.08 17.19
CA ALA A 223 -25.79 3.69 18.49
C ALA A 223 -27.21 4.25 18.69
N ARG A 224 -27.61 5.28 17.93
CA ARG A 224 -28.82 6.07 18.15
C ARG A 224 -29.89 5.86 17.09
N THR A 225 -29.47 5.81 15.83
CA THR A 225 -30.35 5.88 14.65
C THR A 225 -30.21 4.65 13.77
N GLY A 226 -31.11 4.51 12.79
CA GLY A 226 -31.00 3.48 11.78
C GLY A 226 -31.13 2.06 12.33
N LEU A 227 -30.39 1.12 11.74
CA LEU A 227 -30.45 -0.31 12.08
C LEU A 227 -29.65 -0.70 13.33
N LYS A 228 -29.00 0.26 13.98
CA LYS A 228 -28.20 0.07 15.18
C LYS A 228 -27.13 -1.02 15.08
N VAL A 229 -26.58 -1.22 13.89
CA VAL A 229 -25.44 -2.10 13.67
C VAL A 229 -24.21 -1.45 14.30
N SER A 230 -23.45 -2.22 15.08
CA SER A 230 -22.24 -1.69 15.70
C SER A 230 -21.25 -1.18 14.62
N PRO A 231 -20.79 0.09 14.72
CA PRO A 231 -19.72 0.61 13.86
C PRO A 231 -18.33 0.12 14.32
N HIS A 232 -18.23 -0.51 15.49
CA HIS A 232 -16.96 -0.89 16.09
C HIS A 232 -16.53 -2.30 15.65
N PRO A 233 -15.22 -2.54 15.44
CA PRO A 233 -14.70 -3.87 15.16
C PRO A 233 -14.83 -4.79 16.40
N ARG A 234 -14.70 -6.10 16.21
CA ARG A 234 -14.81 -7.08 17.31
C ARG A 234 -13.77 -6.88 18.41
N ASN A 235 -12.58 -6.38 18.08
CA ASN A 235 -11.50 -6.08 19.03
C ASN A 235 -11.54 -4.63 19.53
N TRP A 236 -12.74 -4.01 19.59
CA TRP A 236 -12.90 -2.60 19.94
C TRP A 236 -12.17 -2.19 21.22
N ASP A 237 -12.28 -3.00 22.27
CA ASP A 237 -11.66 -2.66 23.57
C ASP A 237 -10.15 -2.48 23.50
N SER A 238 -9.47 -3.17 22.59
CA SER A 238 -8.02 -3.07 22.39
C SER A 238 -7.63 -1.87 21.52
N VAL A 239 -8.55 -1.26 20.77
CA VAL A 239 -8.23 -0.20 19.80
C VAL A 239 -8.89 1.15 20.12
N LYS A 240 -9.90 1.18 20.99
CA LYS A 240 -10.72 2.37 21.29
C LYS A 240 -9.92 3.59 21.71
N GLY A 241 -8.86 3.42 22.51
CA GLY A 241 -7.99 4.52 22.96
C GLY A 241 -7.32 5.24 21.78
N ASN A 242 -6.70 4.48 20.88
CA ASN A 242 -6.04 5.02 19.69
C ASN A 242 -7.00 5.82 18.79
N TYR A 243 -8.23 5.32 18.60
CA TYR A 243 -9.24 6.03 17.82
C TYR A 243 -9.74 7.30 18.52
N ARG A 244 -9.94 7.26 19.84
CA ARG A 244 -10.32 8.44 20.62
C ARG A 244 -9.25 9.52 20.55
N ASP A 245 -7.99 9.15 20.75
CA ASP A 245 -6.87 10.10 20.78
C ASP A 245 -6.64 10.74 19.40
N LYS A 246 -6.72 9.96 18.32
CA LYS A 246 -6.56 10.47 16.94
C LYS A 246 -7.73 11.32 16.45
N SER A 247 -8.95 11.02 16.87
CA SER A 247 -10.15 11.80 16.50
C SER A 247 -10.40 13.00 17.42
N ASN A 248 -9.73 13.03 18.58
CA ASN A 248 -10.02 13.91 19.71
C ASN A 248 -11.51 13.85 20.10
N GLY A 249 -12.12 12.66 20.03
CA GLY A 249 -13.52 12.45 20.40
C GLY A 249 -14.58 12.98 19.42
N ARG A 250 -14.20 13.74 18.39
CA ARG A 250 -15.14 14.43 17.48
C ARG A 250 -16.07 13.49 16.72
N SER A 251 -15.60 12.30 16.36
CA SER A 251 -16.44 11.28 15.73
C SER A 251 -17.30 10.51 16.73
N CYS A 252 -16.87 10.45 18.00
CA CYS A 252 -17.53 9.68 19.05
C CYS A 252 -18.86 10.33 19.47
N VAL A 253 -18.89 11.66 19.57
CA VAL A 253 -20.08 12.45 19.95
C VAL A 253 -21.25 12.31 18.96
N LYS A 254 -20.99 11.89 17.72
CA LYS A 254 -22.05 11.66 16.72
C LYS A 254 -22.99 10.53 17.15
N CYS A 255 -22.49 9.56 17.92
CA CYS A 255 -23.23 8.37 18.34
C CYS A 255 -23.35 8.24 19.88
N HIS A 256 -22.49 8.90 20.65
CA HIS A 256 -22.40 8.75 22.10
C HIS A 256 -22.51 10.09 22.83
N ASP A 257 -23.25 10.15 23.94
CA ASP A 257 -23.29 11.33 24.80
C ASP A 257 -22.01 11.44 25.64
N HIS A 258 -21.38 10.30 25.93
CA HIS A 258 -20.14 10.15 26.68
C HIS A 258 -19.28 9.04 26.05
N PHE A 259 -17.96 9.25 25.93
CA PHE A 259 -17.04 8.36 25.23
C PHE A 259 -15.63 8.37 25.85
#